data_AF-A0A1M5VZI5-F1
#
_entry.id   AF-A0A1M5VZI5-F1
#
_cell.length_a   1.000
_cell.length_b   1.000
_cell.length_c   1.000
_cell.angle_alpha   90.00
_cell.angle_beta   90.00
_cell.angle_gamma   90.00
#
_symmetry.space_group_name_H-M   'P 1'
#
loop_
_entity.id
_entity.type
_entity.pdbx_description
1 polymer ?
#
loop_
_entity_poly.entity_id
_entity_poly.type
_entity_poly.pdbx_seq_one_letter_code
_entity_poly.pdbx_strand_id
1 'polypeptide(L)'
;MALIKTVRGNTPRFGNNCFLADNATVVGEVVMGDNCTVWFNAVVRGDVHSITIGNNTNIQDGAIIHCTYQKAKTVIGNNVSIAHNAIVHGCTIHDDVLVGMGAIIMDDAVIGSNSVIAAGAVVLPGTQVEPGSTYAGMPAKRIKDTSEEMKAVIQRTARNYPMYAEWFK
;
A
#
# COMPACT_ATOMS: atom_id res chain seq x y z
N MET A 1 16.47 -12.95 -5.58
CA MET A 1 15.27 -13.64 -5.06
C MET A 1 14.78 -12.92 -3.83
N ALA A 2 13.50 -12.55 -3.82
CA ALA A 2 12.87 -11.85 -2.70
C ALA A 2 13.09 -12.58 -1.36
N LEU A 3 13.29 -11.82 -0.29
CA LEU A 3 13.40 -12.36 1.07
C LEU A 3 12.01 -12.62 1.64
N ILE A 4 11.65 -13.91 1.76
CA ILE A 4 10.42 -14.36 2.41
C ILE A 4 10.79 -15.09 3.70
N LYS A 5 10.26 -14.66 4.85
CA LYS A 5 10.65 -15.22 6.15
C LYS A 5 9.48 -15.41 7.10
N THR A 6 9.41 -16.60 7.71
CA THR A 6 8.53 -16.89 8.84
C THR A 6 8.99 -16.13 10.08
N VAL A 7 8.07 -15.42 10.74
CA VAL A 7 8.31 -14.72 11.99
C VAL A 7 7.23 -15.09 12.98
N ARG A 8 7.61 -15.52 14.20
CA ARG A 8 6.68 -15.92 15.27
C ARG A 8 5.63 -16.98 14.83
N GLY A 9 6.04 -17.91 13.97
CA GLY A 9 5.16 -18.97 13.45
C GLY A 9 4.28 -18.56 12.26
N ASN A 10 4.31 -17.28 11.84
CA ASN A 10 3.56 -16.79 10.69
C ASN A 10 4.45 -16.68 9.46
N THR A 11 4.04 -17.35 8.37
CA THR A 11 4.66 -17.26 7.05
C THR A 11 3.76 -16.42 6.13
N PRO A 12 4.30 -15.50 5.31
CA PRO A 12 3.51 -14.76 4.33
C PRO A 12 2.71 -15.68 3.41
N ARG A 13 1.48 -15.28 3.10
CA ARG A 13 0.58 -15.98 2.17
C ARG A 13 0.21 -15.05 1.02
N PHE A 14 0.28 -15.58 -0.19
CA PHE A 14 0.05 -14.84 -1.42
C PHE A 14 -1.07 -15.51 -2.23
N GLY A 15 -1.87 -14.71 -2.91
CA GLY A 15 -2.78 -15.16 -3.95
C GLY A 15 -2.05 -15.57 -5.23
N ASN A 16 -2.83 -15.70 -6.30
CA ASN A 16 -2.36 -16.07 -7.62
C ASN A 16 -1.68 -14.89 -8.32
N ASN A 17 -0.72 -15.19 -9.21
CA ASN A 17 -0.05 -14.22 -10.08
C ASN A 17 0.62 -13.04 -9.35
N CYS A 18 1.04 -13.23 -8.10
CA CYS A 18 1.81 -12.23 -7.39
C CYS A 18 3.24 -12.14 -7.92
N PHE A 19 3.77 -10.92 -8.01
CA PHE A 19 5.16 -10.66 -8.36
C PHE A 19 5.91 -10.08 -7.17
N LEU A 20 7.09 -10.64 -6.89
CA LEU A 20 8.01 -10.12 -5.88
C LEU A 20 9.36 -9.88 -6.56
N ALA A 21 9.78 -8.62 -6.61
CA ALA A 21 11.07 -8.24 -7.16
C ALA A 21 12.22 -8.92 -6.39
N ASP A 22 13.35 -9.11 -7.07
CA ASP A 22 14.46 -9.94 -6.59
C ASP A 22 15.07 -9.51 -5.25
N ASN A 23 14.90 -8.26 -4.84
CA ASN A 23 15.38 -7.69 -3.58
C ASN A 23 14.25 -7.15 -2.70
N ALA A 24 12.99 -7.49 -2.98
CA ALA A 24 11.87 -7.20 -2.09
C ALA A 24 11.95 -8.05 -0.81
N THR A 25 11.40 -7.53 0.29
CA THR A 25 11.31 -8.26 1.56
C THR A 25 9.85 -8.36 2.02
N VAL A 26 9.36 -9.58 2.24
CA VAL A 26 8.02 -9.83 2.80
C VAL A 26 8.13 -10.85 3.94
N VAL A 27 7.79 -10.47 5.16
CA VAL A 27 8.05 -11.31 6.34
C VAL A 27 6.91 -11.30 7.35
N GLY A 28 6.74 -12.42 8.07
CA GLY A 28 5.78 -12.55 9.17
C GLY A 28 4.32 -12.73 8.72
N GLU A 29 3.40 -12.17 9.50
CA GLU A 29 1.95 -12.27 9.32
C GLU A 29 1.45 -11.32 8.23
N VAL A 30 1.72 -11.69 6.98
CA VAL A 30 1.28 -10.96 5.78
C VAL A 30 0.34 -11.84 4.96
N VAL A 31 -0.80 -11.29 4.57
CA VAL A 31 -1.73 -11.91 3.62
C VAL A 31 -1.93 -10.96 2.46
N MET A 32 -1.77 -11.45 1.25
CA MET A 32 -1.90 -10.69 0.01
C MET A 32 -2.81 -11.43 -0.96
N GLY A 33 -3.72 -10.70 -1.61
CA GLY A 33 -4.63 -11.24 -2.63
C GLY A 33 -3.96 -11.54 -3.96
N ASP A 34 -4.77 -11.66 -5.00
CA ASP A 34 -4.34 -11.98 -6.37
C ASP A 34 -3.74 -10.75 -7.08
N ASN A 35 -2.84 -11.00 -8.03
CA ASN A 35 -2.21 -10.01 -8.92
C ASN A 35 -1.52 -8.86 -8.17
N CYS A 36 -1.06 -9.08 -6.95
CA CYS A 36 -0.30 -8.07 -6.23
C CYS A 36 1.16 -8.06 -6.67
N THR A 37 1.77 -6.87 -6.62
CA THR A 37 3.17 -6.71 -7.03
C THR A 37 3.96 -5.99 -5.94
N VAL A 38 5.13 -6.50 -5.59
CA VAL A 38 6.06 -5.89 -4.62
C VAL A 38 7.37 -5.62 -5.34
N TRP A 39 7.75 -4.36 -5.43
CA TRP A 39 8.82 -3.87 -6.30
C TRP A 39 10.14 -3.70 -5.55
N PHE A 40 11.16 -3.23 -6.26
CA PHE A 40 12.54 -3.32 -5.81
C PHE A 40 12.77 -2.58 -4.49
N ASN A 41 13.50 -3.19 -3.57
CA ASN A 41 13.78 -2.68 -2.22
C ASN A 41 12.54 -2.40 -1.34
N ALA A 42 11.33 -2.78 -1.75
CA ALA A 42 10.15 -2.62 -0.90
C ALA A 42 10.17 -3.61 0.28
N VAL A 43 9.63 -3.17 1.43
CA VAL A 43 9.60 -3.96 2.67
C VAL A 43 8.17 -4.04 3.20
N VAL A 44 7.64 -5.26 3.32
CA VAL A 44 6.34 -5.55 3.93
C VAL A 44 6.57 -6.45 5.15
N ARG A 45 6.47 -5.89 6.36
CA ARG A 45 6.94 -6.55 7.57
C ARG A 45 5.82 -6.75 8.60
N GLY A 46 5.19 -7.91 8.59
CA GLY A 46 4.13 -8.31 9.55
C GLY A 46 4.69 -9.00 10.80
N ASP A 47 5.70 -8.43 11.47
CA ASP A 47 6.35 -9.08 12.63
C ASP A 47 5.72 -8.73 13.98
N VAL A 48 5.24 -7.48 14.10
CA VAL A 48 4.68 -6.91 15.33
C VAL A 48 3.15 -6.91 15.37
N HIS A 49 2.51 -6.91 14.20
CA HIS A 49 1.08 -7.10 13.97
C HIS A 49 0.88 -7.62 12.53
N SER A 50 -0.37 -7.75 12.11
CA SER A 50 -0.75 -8.34 10.83
C SER A 50 -0.86 -7.29 9.75
N ILE A 51 -0.56 -7.70 8.52
CA ILE A 51 -0.73 -6.90 7.31
C ILE A 51 -1.65 -7.69 6.37
N THR A 52 -2.76 -7.07 5.95
CA THR A 52 -3.66 -7.63 4.94
C THR A 52 -3.68 -6.71 3.73
N ILE A 53 -3.48 -7.28 2.54
CA ILE A 53 -3.49 -6.59 1.26
C ILE A 53 -4.50 -7.30 0.35
N GLY A 54 -5.40 -6.53 -0.28
CA GLY A 54 -6.40 -7.01 -1.23
C GLY A 54 -5.80 -7.48 -2.56
N ASN A 55 -6.58 -7.37 -3.63
CA ASN A 55 -6.20 -7.78 -4.99
C ASN A 55 -5.73 -6.60 -5.84
N ASN A 56 -4.94 -6.87 -6.88
CA ASN A 56 -4.45 -5.89 -7.85
C ASN A 56 -3.76 -4.67 -7.21
N THR A 57 -3.14 -4.87 -6.04
CA THR A 57 -2.46 -3.81 -5.29
C THR A 57 -0.95 -3.87 -5.53
N ASN A 58 -0.34 -2.72 -5.80
CA ASN A 58 1.09 -2.60 -6.05
C ASN A 58 1.79 -1.84 -4.91
N ILE A 59 2.90 -2.41 -4.45
CA ILE A 59 3.81 -1.85 -3.45
C ILE A 59 5.10 -1.51 -4.17
N GLN A 60 5.23 -0.25 -4.57
CA GLN A 60 6.29 0.20 -5.48
C GLN A 60 7.66 0.31 -4.79
N ASP A 61 8.67 0.67 -5.57
CA ASP A 61 10.08 0.61 -5.18
C ASP A 61 10.36 1.38 -3.88
N GLY A 62 11.05 0.74 -2.94
CA GLY A 62 11.42 1.32 -1.66
C GLY A 62 10.26 1.63 -0.70
N ALA A 63 9.02 1.30 -1.05
CA ALA A 63 7.88 1.50 -0.14
C ALA A 63 7.99 0.59 1.09
N ILE A 64 7.54 1.11 2.24
CA ILE A 64 7.58 0.41 3.52
C ILE A 64 6.17 0.25 4.07
N ILE A 65 5.77 -1.00 4.33
CA ILE A 65 4.53 -1.34 5.00
C ILE A 65 4.86 -1.96 6.36
N HIS A 66 4.45 -1.28 7.43
CA HIS A 66 4.70 -1.74 8.80
C HIS A 66 3.51 -1.48 9.73
N CYS A 67 3.65 -1.83 11.00
CA CYS A 67 2.57 -1.88 11.98
C CYS A 67 3.09 -1.43 13.34
N THR A 68 2.19 -1.11 14.27
CA THR A 68 2.54 -0.89 15.68
C THR A 68 2.21 -2.12 16.50
N TYR A 69 3.19 -2.58 17.29
CA TYR A 69 3.12 -3.83 18.07
C TYR A 69 1.83 -3.96 18.87
N GLN A 70 1.01 -4.95 18.50
CA GLN A 70 -0.28 -5.28 19.11
C GLN A 70 -1.28 -4.11 19.25
N LYS A 71 -1.06 -2.99 18.55
CA LYS A 71 -1.94 -1.81 18.60
C LYS A 71 -2.61 -1.52 17.27
N ALA A 72 -1.83 -1.44 16.20
CA ALA A 72 -2.30 -0.99 14.90
C ALA A 72 -1.84 -1.97 13.82
N LYS A 73 -2.81 -2.67 13.21
CA LYS A 73 -2.62 -3.49 12.01
C LYS A 73 -2.70 -2.61 10.76
N THR A 74 -2.11 -3.08 9.67
CA THR A 74 -2.23 -2.41 8.37
C THR A 74 -3.16 -3.20 7.46
N VAL A 75 -4.21 -2.54 6.97
CA VAL A 75 -5.19 -3.13 6.05
C VAL A 75 -5.22 -2.29 4.78
N ILE A 76 -4.95 -2.92 3.64
CA ILE A 76 -4.92 -2.28 2.33
C ILE A 76 -5.92 -3.00 1.42
N GLY A 77 -6.83 -2.24 0.81
CA GLY A 77 -7.87 -2.75 -0.06
C GLY A 77 -7.39 -3.21 -1.44
N ASN A 78 -8.35 -3.31 -2.35
CA ASN A 78 -8.14 -3.67 -3.75
C ASN A 78 -7.73 -2.47 -4.59
N ASN A 79 -7.00 -2.71 -5.68
CA ASN A 79 -6.61 -1.69 -6.66
C ASN A 79 -5.87 -0.49 -6.03
N VAL A 80 -5.12 -0.74 -4.95
CA VAL A 80 -4.35 0.30 -4.28
C VAL A 80 -2.97 0.40 -4.90
N SER A 81 -2.49 1.62 -5.10
CA SER A 81 -1.11 1.88 -5.53
C SER A 81 -0.37 2.59 -4.41
N ILE A 82 0.55 1.88 -3.76
CA ILE A 82 1.47 2.44 -2.76
C ILE A 82 2.75 2.83 -3.49
N ALA A 83 2.88 4.10 -3.83
CA ALA A 83 3.92 4.55 -4.74
C ALA A 83 5.31 4.62 -4.13
N HIS A 84 6.31 4.82 -4.99
CA HIS A 84 7.73 4.71 -4.63
C HIS A 84 8.08 5.44 -3.33
N ASN A 85 8.82 4.79 -2.45
CA ASN A 85 9.26 5.31 -1.15
C ASN A 85 8.15 5.80 -0.20
N ALA A 86 6.88 5.45 -0.44
CA ALA A 86 5.81 5.74 0.51
C ALA A 86 5.93 4.86 1.77
N ILE A 87 5.48 5.38 2.91
CA ILE A 87 5.42 4.66 4.18
C ILE A 87 3.96 4.52 4.58
N VAL A 88 3.51 3.28 4.77
CA VAL A 88 2.17 2.94 5.23
C VAL A 88 2.30 2.21 6.56
N HIS A 89 1.77 2.81 7.63
CA HIS A 89 2.01 2.34 8.98
C HIS A 89 0.70 2.29 9.79
N GLY A 90 0.33 1.09 10.23
CA GLY A 90 -0.77 0.86 11.17
C GLY A 90 -2.14 1.42 10.76
N CYS A 91 -2.44 1.53 9.47
CA CYS A 91 -3.62 2.26 8.98
C CYS A 91 -4.57 1.37 8.15
N THR A 92 -5.75 1.91 7.82
CA THR A 92 -6.69 1.29 6.87
C THR A 92 -6.74 2.11 5.59
N ILE A 93 -6.47 1.48 4.45
CA ILE A 93 -6.62 2.05 3.12
C ILE A 93 -7.70 1.25 2.40
N HIS A 94 -8.78 1.92 2.00
CA HIS A 94 -9.87 1.30 1.25
C HIS A 94 -9.50 1.11 -0.23
N ASP A 95 -10.43 0.52 -0.99
CA ASP A 95 -10.23 0.19 -2.39
C ASP A 95 -10.02 1.44 -3.24
N ASP A 96 -9.30 1.30 -4.35
CA ASP A 96 -9.13 2.33 -5.36
C ASP A 96 -8.47 3.60 -4.79
N VAL A 97 -7.30 3.44 -4.18
CA VAL A 97 -6.52 4.55 -3.61
C VAL A 97 -5.16 4.65 -4.28
N LEU A 98 -4.72 5.88 -4.57
CA LEU A 98 -3.35 6.18 -4.95
C LEU A 98 -2.65 6.90 -3.79
N VAL A 99 -1.68 6.22 -3.17
CA VAL A 99 -0.75 6.83 -2.22
C VAL A 99 0.46 7.30 -3.01
N GLY A 100 0.61 8.60 -3.14
CA GLY A 100 1.68 9.24 -3.91
C GLY A 100 3.07 8.93 -3.35
N MET A 101 4.06 9.03 -4.24
CA MET A 101 5.45 8.69 -3.90
C MET A 101 5.95 9.52 -2.72
N GLY A 102 6.69 8.89 -1.81
CA GLY A 102 7.22 9.53 -0.60
C GLY A 102 6.17 9.99 0.42
N ALA A 103 4.88 9.69 0.23
CA ALA A 103 3.86 10.00 1.22
C ALA A 103 3.99 9.10 2.45
N ILE A 104 3.59 9.60 3.61
CA ILE A 104 3.60 8.87 4.89
C ILE A 104 2.17 8.82 5.42
N ILE A 105 1.68 7.63 5.75
CA ILE A 105 0.39 7.40 6.39
C ILE A 105 0.64 6.74 7.74
N MET A 106 0.21 7.41 8.81
CA MET A 106 0.45 7.00 10.18
C MET A 106 -0.72 6.20 10.78
N ASP A 107 -0.48 5.62 11.95
CA ASP A 107 -1.38 4.70 12.66
C ASP A 107 -2.82 5.20 12.78
N ASP A 108 -3.76 4.28 12.67
CA ASP A 108 -5.20 4.50 12.83
C ASP A 108 -5.82 5.49 11.82
N ALA A 109 -5.04 6.00 10.86
CA ALA A 109 -5.59 6.75 9.74
C ALA A 109 -6.48 5.84 8.87
N VAL A 110 -7.54 6.42 8.31
CA VAL A 110 -8.46 5.73 7.40
C VAL A 110 -8.52 6.50 6.09
N ILE A 111 -8.14 5.83 5.00
CA ILE A 111 -8.14 6.41 3.67
C ILE A 111 -9.32 5.88 2.87
N GLY A 112 -10.33 6.73 2.67
CA GLY A 112 -11.53 6.39 1.91
C GLY A 112 -11.24 6.04 0.45
N SER A 113 -12.14 5.27 -0.16
CA SER A 113 -11.99 4.83 -1.56
C SER A 113 -11.99 5.99 -2.56
N ASN A 114 -11.37 5.79 -3.72
CA ASN A 114 -11.23 6.80 -4.77
C ASN A 114 -10.45 8.06 -4.32
N SER A 115 -9.64 7.93 -3.29
CA SER A 115 -8.87 9.04 -2.74
C SER A 115 -7.41 9.03 -3.21
N VAL A 116 -6.81 10.21 -3.19
CA VAL A 116 -5.41 10.42 -3.56
C VAL A 116 -4.69 11.06 -2.39
N ILE A 117 -3.61 10.44 -1.94
CA ILE A 117 -2.64 11.09 -1.05
C ILE A 117 -1.53 11.62 -1.95
N ALA A 118 -1.36 12.94 -2.01
CA ALA A 118 -0.37 13.55 -2.89
C ALA A 118 1.06 13.13 -2.50
N ALA A 119 1.97 13.20 -3.47
CA ALA A 119 3.39 12.91 -3.25
C ALA A 119 3.95 13.74 -2.09
N GLY A 120 4.74 13.10 -1.23
CA GLY A 120 5.36 13.72 -0.06
C GLY A 120 4.40 14.18 1.05
N ALA A 121 3.09 13.88 0.97
CA ALA A 121 2.15 14.27 2.00
C ALA A 121 2.28 13.40 3.27
N VAL A 122 2.00 13.97 4.45
CA VAL A 122 2.02 13.24 5.73
C VAL A 122 0.64 13.25 6.35
N VAL A 123 -0.01 12.09 6.35
CA VAL A 123 -1.30 11.84 7.00
C VAL A 123 -1.05 11.44 8.45
N LEU A 124 -1.49 12.30 9.38
CA LEU A 124 -1.27 12.11 10.82
C LEU A 124 -2.10 10.96 11.39
N PRO A 125 -1.75 10.45 12.60
CA PRO A 125 -2.49 9.36 13.22
C PRO A 125 -3.97 9.68 13.40
N GLY A 126 -4.84 8.69 13.16
CA GLY A 126 -6.29 8.83 13.31
C GLY A 126 -6.98 9.71 12.26
N THR A 127 -6.24 10.29 11.30
CA THR A 127 -6.82 11.14 10.26
C THR A 127 -7.83 10.36 9.43
N GLN A 128 -9.02 10.94 9.25
CA GLN A 128 -10.06 10.41 8.36
C GLN A 128 -9.97 11.16 7.02
N VAL A 129 -9.57 10.45 5.97
CA VAL A 129 -9.57 10.97 4.60
C VAL A 129 -10.88 10.59 3.95
N GLU A 130 -11.67 11.60 3.60
CA GLU A 130 -12.98 11.42 2.95
C GLU A 130 -12.82 10.62 1.64
N PRO A 131 -13.73 9.69 1.32
CA PRO A 131 -13.74 9.03 0.01
C PRO A 131 -13.85 10.03 -1.14
N GLY A 132 -13.20 9.73 -2.26
CA GLY A 132 -13.27 10.57 -3.45
C GLY A 132 -12.56 11.92 -3.29
N SER A 133 -11.58 12.03 -2.40
CA SER A 133 -10.90 13.28 -2.10
C SER A 133 -9.39 13.21 -2.27
N THR A 134 -8.76 14.36 -2.53
CA THR A 134 -7.30 14.49 -2.61
C THR A 134 -6.78 15.24 -1.39
N TYR A 135 -5.80 14.65 -0.70
CA TYR A 135 -5.12 15.24 0.44
C TYR A 135 -3.65 15.53 0.11
N ALA A 136 -3.12 16.67 0.56
CA ALA A 136 -1.73 17.07 0.30
C ALA A 136 -1.13 17.88 1.45
N GLY A 137 0.20 17.91 1.54
CA GLY A 137 0.96 18.69 2.52
C GLY A 137 1.38 17.92 3.76
N MET A 138 2.03 18.62 4.69
CA MET A 138 2.51 18.08 5.97
C MET A 138 2.18 19.07 7.10
N PRO A 139 1.11 18.85 7.89
CA PRO A 139 0.19 17.72 7.80
C PRO A 139 -0.71 17.80 6.55
N ALA A 140 -1.10 16.62 6.05
CA ALA A 140 -1.94 16.52 4.87
C ALA A 140 -3.35 17.05 5.16
N LYS A 141 -3.87 17.89 4.26
CA LYS A 141 -5.24 18.41 4.32
C LYS A 141 -5.95 18.18 3.00
N ARG A 142 -7.28 18.07 3.06
CA ARG A 142 -8.13 18.04 1.86
C ARG A 142 -7.87 19.28 1.03
N ILE A 143 -7.56 19.10 -0.25
CA ILE A 143 -7.34 20.21 -1.20
C ILE A 143 -8.42 20.29 -2.28
N LYS A 144 -9.02 19.16 -2.67
CA LYS A 144 -10.09 19.08 -3.67
C LYS A 144 -10.72 17.68 -3.69
N ASP A 145 -11.82 17.54 -4.42
CA ASP A 145 -12.34 16.23 -4.83
C ASP A 145 -11.45 15.57 -5.88
N THR A 146 -11.41 14.25 -5.86
CA THR A 146 -10.80 13.43 -6.91
C THR A 146 -11.69 13.47 -8.15
N SER A 147 -11.19 14.04 -9.24
CA SER A 147 -11.91 14.11 -10.50
C SER A 147 -12.07 12.73 -11.15
N GLU A 148 -13.01 12.58 -12.09
CA GLU A 148 -13.23 11.32 -12.81
C GLU A 148 -11.99 10.88 -13.60
N GLU A 149 -11.24 11.83 -14.17
CA GLU A 149 -9.97 11.54 -14.84
C GLU A 149 -8.96 10.95 -13.87
N MET A 150 -8.90 11.48 -12.64
CA MET A 150 -8.00 10.98 -11.62
C MET A 150 -8.43 9.61 -11.10
N LYS A 151 -9.73 9.33 -10.95
CA LYS A 151 -10.24 7.99 -10.64
C LYS A 151 -9.85 6.98 -11.71
N ALA A 152 -9.94 7.36 -12.99
CA ALA A 152 -9.48 6.52 -14.09
C ALA A 152 -7.96 6.28 -14.04
N VAL A 153 -7.17 7.27 -13.60
CA VAL A 153 -5.73 7.11 -13.36
C VAL A 153 -5.46 6.10 -12.24
N ILE A 154 -6.19 6.14 -11.13
CA ILE A 154 -6.07 5.16 -10.03
C ILE A 154 -6.27 3.74 -10.58
N GLN A 155 -7.39 3.49 -11.26
CA GLN A 155 -7.73 2.19 -11.84
C GLN A 155 -6.71 1.72 -12.87
N ARG A 156 -6.27 2.61 -13.76
CA ARG A 156 -5.28 2.28 -14.78
C ARG A 156 -3.94 1.94 -14.14
N THR A 157 -3.52 2.67 -13.11
CA THR A 157 -2.26 2.42 -12.42
C THR A 157 -2.27 1.03 -11.79
N ALA A 158 -3.30 0.70 -11.02
CA ALA A 158 -3.45 -0.62 -10.42
C ALA A 158 -3.41 -1.77 -11.47
N ARG A 159 -4.09 -1.60 -12.61
CA ARG A 159 -4.11 -2.61 -13.70
C ARG A 159 -2.80 -2.73 -14.47
N ASN A 160 -2.03 -1.65 -14.59
CA ASN A 160 -0.78 -1.65 -15.35
C ASN A 160 0.33 -2.41 -14.61
N TYR A 161 0.36 -2.35 -13.29
CA TYR A 161 1.44 -2.92 -12.50
C TYR A 161 1.61 -4.45 -12.64
N PRO A 162 0.53 -5.26 -12.65
CA PRO A 162 0.61 -6.68 -13.00
C PRO A 162 1.16 -6.92 -14.41
N MET A 163 0.77 -6.11 -15.41
CA MET A 163 1.32 -6.20 -16.76
C MET A 163 2.83 -5.88 -16.78
N TYR A 164 3.27 -4.86 -16.06
CA TYR A 164 4.70 -4.53 -15.96
C TYR A 164 5.51 -5.67 -15.34
N ALA A 165 4.93 -6.38 -14.36
CA ALA A 165 5.57 -7.52 -13.74
C ALA A 165 5.81 -8.69 -14.71
N GLU A 166 5.05 -8.81 -15.80
CA GLU A 166 5.27 -9.85 -16.82
C GLU A 166 6.58 -9.65 -17.59
N TRP A 167 7.12 -8.43 -17.63
CA TRP A 167 8.39 -8.13 -18.29
C TRP A 167 9.62 -8.59 -17.51
N PHE A 168 9.44 -9.00 -16.25
CA PHE A 168 10.50 -9.48 -15.35
C PHE A 168 10.44 -11.00 -15.12
N LYS A 169 9.57 -11.70 -15.85
CA LYS A 169 9.45 -13.17 -15.80
C LYS A 169 10.45 -13.87 -16.69
#